data_AF-A0A538M5Z4-F1
#
_entry.id   AF-A0A538M5Z4-F1
#
_cell.length_a   1.000
_cell.length_b   1.000
_cell.length_c   1.000
_cell.angle_alpha   90.00
_cell.angle_beta   90.00
_cell.angle_gamma   90.00
#
_symmetry.space_group_name_H-M   'P 1'
#
loop_
_entity.id
_entity.type
_entity.pdbx_description
1 polymer ?
#
loop_
_entity_poly.entity_id
_entity_poly.type
_entity_poly.pdbx_seq_one_letter_code
_entity_poly.pdbx_strand_id
1 'polypeptide(L)'
;MRAARHAWSRARRHLSGGVAIVVLVVLVVASAGTGAAFAYDRSHRDVIAHGVHVGRIDLGGLTAVQARATLAPRLAPLRRPLVLRYSGGRLVLTPRALRLSVEPDASVVRRALAVSRNSWFVARAWRDLVGQDLKSSLQPRVGYSGSAVAHAVRTLKRRVNRAPRNAGVVPSAKGLTVFKSRPGTRISVGRLWREITRTLSTPGASRVLRVPAVLAVPHLSARQLRHRYPSYIVIDRTAFKLRLYKHLRLVHVYPIAVGQAGLETPAGIYHIQDKAIDPSWHVPQSAWAGSLAGQVIPPGPDDPIKSRWMGIFDGAGIHGTDETWSIGHAVSHGCVRMLIPDVIDLYDRVAVGTPVYIG
;
A
#
# COMPACT_ATOMS: atom_id res chain seq x y z
N MET A 1 73.50 -13.33 -76.95
CA MET A 1 72.60 -13.32 -75.77
C MET A 1 73.19 -14.03 -74.53
N ARG A 2 74.45 -13.75 -74.10
CA ARG A 2 75.09 -14.43 -72.95
C ARG A 2 75.60 -13.52 -71.82
N ALA A 3 75.69 -12.21 -72.01
CA ALA A 3 76.24 -11.29 -71.01
C ALA A 3 75.22 -10.80 -69.95
N ALA A 4 73.91 -10.84 -70.25
CA ALA A 4 72.88 -10.34 -69.32
C ALA A 4 72.52 -11.32 -68.18
N ARG A 5 72.93 -12.59 -68.24
CA ARG A 5 72.56 -13.62 -67.25
C ARG A 5 73.51 -13.74 -66.05
N HIS A 6 74.72 -13.16 -66.12
CA HIS A 6 75.72 -13.26 -65.04
C HIS A 6 75.73 -12.08 -64.05
N ALA A 7 75.19 -10.93 -64.42
CA ALA A 7 75.02 -9.79 -63.49
C ALA A 7 73.84 -10.00 -62.52
N TRP A 8 72.80 -10.73 -62.95
CA TRP A 8 71.61 -11.02 -62.15
C TRP A 8 71.80 -12.09 -61.05
N SER A 9 72.83 -12.94 -61.13
CA SER A 9 73.06 -14.05 -60.18
C SER A 9 74.04 -13.75 -59.04
N ARG A 10 74.81 -12.66 -59.13
CA ARG A 10 75.65 -12.13 -58.04
C ARG A 10 74.91 -11.12 -57.17
N ALA A 11 74.06 -10.27 -57.76
CA ALA A 11 73.19 -9.36 -56.99
C ALA A 11 72.20 -10.11 -56.07
N ARG A 12 71.63 -11.24 -56.55
CA ARG A 12 70.73 -12.09 -55.75
C ARG A 12 71.39 -12.74 -54.52
N ARG A 13 72.69 -13.04 -54.57
CA ARG A 13 73.43 -13.71 -53.47
C ARG A 13 73.83 -12.76 -52.33
N HIS A 14 74.12 -11.50 -52.64
CA HIS A 14 74.36 -10.48 -51.62
C HIS A 14 73.06 -9.93 -51.01
N LEU A 15 71.97 -9.80 -51.80
CA LEU A 15 70.65 -9.51 -51.25
C LEU A 15 70.12 -10.65 -50.37
N SER A 16 70.34 -11.92 -50.71
CA SER A 16 69.89 -13.05 -49.88
C SER A 16 70.66 -13.18 -48.55
N GLY A 17 71.96 -12.84 -48.53
CA GLY A 17 72.76 -12.85 -47.29
C GLY A 17 72.39 -11.71 -46.33
N GLY A 18 72.19 -10.49 -46.85
CA GLY A 18 71.72 -9.36 -46.05
C GLY A 18 70.31 -9.55 -45.51
N VAL A 19 69.39 -10.07 -46.32
CA VAL A 19 68.03 -10.44 -45.88
C VAL A 19 68.08 -11.54 -44.82
N ALA A 20 68.94 -12.54 -44.94
CA ALA A 20 69.09 -13.60 -43.93
C ALA A 20 69.59 -13.06 -42.58
N ILE A 21 70.56 -12.12 -42.58
CA ILE A 21 71.05 -11.47 -41.35
C ILE A 21 69.96 -10.60 -40.73
N VAL A 22 69.23 -9.82 -41.51
CA VAL A 22 68.10 -9.01 -41.01
C VAL A 22 67.02 -9.90 -40.42
N VAL A 23 66.66 -11.00 -41.10
CA VAL A 23 65.69 -11.98 -40.59
C VAL A 23 66.21 -12.61 -39.28
N LEU A 24 67.49 -12.97 -39.18
CA LEU A 24 68.08 -13.53 -37.97
C LEU A 24 68.06 -12.52 -36.82
N VAL A 25 68.42 -11.25 -37.05
CA VAL A 25 68.38 -10.19 -36.05
C VAL A 25 66.95 -9.94 -35.58
N VAL A 26 65.99 -9.87 -36.51
CA VAL A 26 64.57 -9.74 -36.19
C VAL A 26 64.09 -10.93 -35.36
N LEU A 27 64.50 -12.16 -35.69
CA LEU A 27 64.17 -13.35 -34.91
C LEU A 27 64.79 -13.34 -33.51
N VAL A 28 66.05 -12.90 -33.37
CA VAL A 28 66.73 -12.77 -32.06
C VAL A 28 66.05 -11.71 -31.20
N VAL A 29 65.75 -10.53 -31.77
CA VAL A 29 65.04 -9.45 -31.08
C VAL A 29 63.62 -9.88 -30.72
N ALA A 30 62.91 -10.56 -31.63
CA ALA A 30 61.58 -11.10 -31.36
C ALA A 30 61.61 -12.18 -30.26
N SER A 31 62.63 -13.05 -30.25
CA SER A 31 62.82 -14.08 -29.22
C SER A 31 63.14 -13.47 -27.86
N ALA A 32 64.06 -12.48 -27.82
CA ALA A 32 64.40 -11.74 -26.61
C ALA A 32 63.20 -10.95 -26.07
N GLY A 33 62.45 -10.27 -26.95
CA GLY A 33 61.22 -9.56 -26.60
C GLY A 33 60.13 -10.51 -26.07
N THR A 34 59.96 -11.68 -26.69
CA THR A 34 59.04 -12.72 -26.22
C THR A 34 59.46 -13.27 -24.85
N GLY A 35 60.75 -13.49 -24.64
CA GLY A 35 61.30 -13.92 -23.34
C GLY A 35 61.12 -12.87 -22.24
N ALA A 36 61.36 -11.59 -22.54
CA ALA A 36 61.12 -10.48 -21.62
C ALA A 36 59.63 -10.34 -21.29
N ALA A 37 58.74 -10.42 -22.29
CA ALA A 37 57.30 -10.41 -22.08
C ALA A 37 56.82 -11.59 -21.23
N PHE A 38 57.41 -12.78 -21.41
CA PHE A 38 57.11 -13.95 -20.59
C PHE A 38 57.56 -13.78 -19.13
N ALA A 39 58.77 -13.26 -18.90
CA ALA A 39 59.28 -12.98 -17.56
C ALA A 39 58.43 -11.93 -16.84
N TYR A 40 58.09 -10.84 -17.53
CA TYR A 40 57.21 -9.78 -17.04
C TYR A 40 55.80 -10.30 -16.71
N ASP A 41 55.17 -11.06 -17.61
CA ASP A 41 53.86 -11.66 -17.35
C ASP A 41 53.90 -12.63 -16.16
N ARG A 42 55.03 -13.32 -15.98
CA ARG A 42 55.23 -14.27 -14.88
C ARG A 42 55.37 -13.58 -13.53
N SER A 43 56.07 -12.44 -13.46
CA SER A 43 56.20 -11.68 -12.21
C SER A 43 54.90 -10.98 -11.80
N HIS A 44 54.03 -10.65 -12.75
CA HIS A 44 52.75 -9.96 -12.50
C HIS A 44 51.53 -10.91 -12.47
N ARG A 45 51.74 -12.21 -12.26
CA ARG A 45 50.64 -13.21 -12.30
C ARG A 45 49.52 -12.98 -11.30
N ASP A 46 49.85 -12.35 -10.16
CA ASP A 46 48.92 -12.10 -9.06
C ASP A 46 48.35 -10.66 -9.06
N VAL A 47 48.66 -9.87 -10.10
CA VAL A 47 48.19 -8.49 -10.24
C VAL A 47 46.96 -8.44 -11.13
N ILE A 48 45.94 -7.71 -10.70
CA ILE A 48 44.73 -7.46 -11.48
C ILE A 48 45.01 -6.35 -12.49
N ALA A 49 44.59 -6.53 -13.75
CA ALA A 49 44.79 -5.54 -14.81
C ALA A 49 44.06 -4.22 -14.47
N HIS A 50 44.65 -3.10 -14.90
CA HIS A 50 44.00 -1.79 -14.78
C HIS A 50 42.63 -1.77 -15.50
N GLY A 51 41.69 -0.99 -14.97
CA GLY A 51 40.32 -0.91 -15.48
C GLY A 51 39.35 -1.99 -14.98
N VAL A 52 39.82 -2.99 -14.22
CA VAL A 52 38.95 -4.05 -13.65
C VAL A 52 38.29 -3.58 -12.35
N HIS A 53 36.96 -3.54 -12.36
CA HIS A 53 36.14 -3.09 -11.25
C HIS A 53 35.26 -4.21 -10.67
N VAL A 54 34.92 -4.10 -9.39
CA VAL A 54 33.84 -4.86 -8.75
C VAL A 54 32.77 -3.89 -8.26
N GLY A 55 31.66 -3.79 -8.97
CA GLY A 55 30.67 -2.73 -8.76
C GLY A 55 31.30 -1.35 -8.97
N ARG A 56 31.48 -0.59 -7.89
CA ARG A 56 32.15 0.73 -7.90
C ARG A 56 33.56 0.70 -7.29
N ILE A 57 34.11 -0.49 -7.09
CA ILE A 57 35.38 -0.70 -6.40
C ILE A 57 36.42 -0.98 -7.48
N ASP A 58 37.38 -0.08 -7.63
CA ASP A 58 38.53 -0.31 -8.52
C ASP A 58 39.48 -1.33 -7.87
N LEU A 59 39.87 -2.35 -8.64
CA LEU A 59 40.84 -3.36 -8.24
C LEU A 59 42.08 -3.36 -9.13
N GLY A 60 42.15 -2.48 -10.14
CA GLY A 60 43.25 -2.41 -11.07
C GLY A 60 44.59 -2.14 -10.39
N GLY A 61 45.63 -2.86 -10.80
CA GLY A 61 46.97 -2.75 -10.24
C GLY A 61 47.15 -3.39 -8.86
N LEU A 62 46.09 -3.93 -8.25
CA LEU A 62 46.19 -4.58 -6.94
C LEU A 62 46.60 -6.05 -7.09
N THR A 63 47.47 -6.49 -6.17
CA THR A 63 47.70 -7.92 -5.94
C THR A 63 46.45 -8.62 -5.39
N ALA A 64 46.37 -9.95 -5.46
CA ALA A 64 45.22 -10.66 -4.90
C ALA A 64 45.01 -10.39 -3.41
N VAL A 65 46.10 -10.22 -2.64
CA VAL A 65 46.05 -9.90 -1.21
C VAL A 65 45.49 -8.49 -0.99
N GLN A 66 46.00 -7.48 -1.71
CA GLN A 66 45.52 -6.10 -1.62
C GLN A 66 44.07 -5.98 -2.09
N ALA A 67 43.69 -6.68 -3.17
CA ALA A 67 42.32 -6.71 -3.67
C ALA A 67 41.35 -7.31 -2.65
N ARG A 68 41.72 -8.40 -1.97
CA ARG A 68 40.93 -8.97 -0.86
C ARG A 68 40.77 -7.99 0.28
N ALA A 69 41.85 -7.35 0.73
CA ALA A 69 41.82 -6.34 1.78
C ALA A 69 40.93 -5.14 1.41
N THR A 70 40.88 -4.79 0.12
CA THR A 70 40.05 -3.71 -0.43
C THR A 70 38.56 -4.09 -0.51
N LEU A 71 38.25 -5.34 -0.85
CA LEU A 71 36.87 -5.84 -1.00
C LEU A 71 36.20 -6.18 0.33
N ALA A 72 36.94 -6.80 1.27
CA ALA A 72 36.40 -7.31 2.53
C ALA A 72 35.52 -6.30 3.30
N PRO A 73 35.95 -5.06 3.58
CA PRO A 73 35.12 -4.10 4.33
C PRO A 73 33.88 -3.64 3.56
N ARG A 74 33.89 -3.72 2.22
CA ARG A 74 32.78 -3.28 1.36
C ARG A 74 31.75 -4.38 1.14
N LEU A 75 32.17 -5.64 1.19
CA LEU A 75 31.28 -6.81 1.10
C LEU A 75 30.77 -7.26 2.48
N ALA A 76 31.49 -6.98 3.58
CA ALA A 76 31.05 -7.32 4.94
C ALA A 76 29.62 -6.85 5.29
N PRO A 77 29.16 -5.64 4.91
CA PRO A 77 27.79 -5.20 5.16
C PRO A 77 26.71 -6.06 4.50
N LEU A 78 27.01 -6.73 3.38
CA LEU A 78 26.06 -7.62 2.70
C LEU A 78 25.68 -8.80 3.59
N ARG A 79 26.59 -9.25 4.45
CA ARG A 79 26.38 -10.36 5.41
C ARG A 79 25.68 -9.92 6.69
N ARG A 80 25.40 -8.62 6.89
CA ARG A 80 24.70 -8.13 8.08
C ARG A 80 23.18 -8.30 7.95
N PRO A 81 22.44 -8.42 9.05
CA PRO A 81 20.97 -8.42 9.02
C PRO A 81 20.42 -7.16 8.35
N LEU A 82 19.31 -7.29 7.62
CA LEU A 82 18.56 -6.16 7.07
C LEU A 82 17.44 -5.77 8.03
N VAL A 83 17.43 -4.53 8.50
CA VAL A 83 16.44 -3.99 9.43
C VAL A 83 15.39 -3.18 8.67
N LEU A 84 14.13 -3.60 8.75
CA LEU A 84 13.00 -2.90 8.16
C LEU A 84 12.29 -2.11 9.27
N ARG A 85 12.35 -0.77 9.23
CA ARG A 85 11.72 0.14 10.22
C ARG A 85 10.37 0.64 9.72
N TYR A 86 9.36 0.61 10.58
CA TYR A 86 8.00 1.12 10.32
C TYR A 86 7.45 1.81 11.57
N SER A 87 6.32 2.53 11.46
CA SER A 87 5.76 3.35 12.56
C SER A 87 5.47 2.57 13.85
N GLY A 88 5.26 1.25 13.77
CA GLY A 88 4.96 0.38 14.92
C GLY A 88 6.12 -0.48 15.38
N GLY A 89 7.34 -0.29 14.87
CA GLY A 89 8.52 -1.03 15.30
C GLY A 89 9.49 -1.38 14.19
N ARG A 90 10.15 -2.53 14.33
CA ARG A 90 11.14 -3.04 13.38
C ARG A 90 10.96 -4.53 13.09
N LEU A 91 11.36 -4.95 11.90
CA LEU A 91 11.51 -6.35 11.51
C LEU A 91 12.96 -6.57 11.11
N VAL A 92 13.63 -7.55 11.72
CA VAL A 92 15.03 -7.87 11.42
C VAL A 92 15.07 -9.13 10.56
N LEU A 93 15.61 -9.01 9.36
CA LEU A 93 15.83 -10.11 8.43
C LEU A 93 17.28 -10.57 8.54
N THR A 94 17.51 -11.66 9.26
CA THR A 94 18.85 -12.22 9.41
C THR A 94 19.30 -12.92 8.11
N PRO A 95 20.62 -13.06 7.88
CA PRO A 95 21.13 -13.80 6.73
C PRO A 95 20.57 -15.23 6.65
N ARG A 96 20.46 -15.91 7.80
CA ARG A 96 19.86 -17.26 7.89
C ARG A 96 18.39 -17.26 7.44
N ALA A 97 17.58 -16.32 7.93
CA ALA A 97 16.18 -16.21 7.56
C ALA A 97 15.99 -15.94 6.06
N LEU A 98 16.88 -15.16 5.45
CA LEU A 98 16.87 -14.86 4.02
C LEU A 98 17.50 -15.95 3.14
N ARG A 99 18.13 -16.97 3.75
CA ARG A 99 19.03 -17.92 3.07
C ARG A 99 20.04 -17.17 2.18
N LEU A 100 20.63 -16.12 2.76
CA LEU A 100 21.51 -15.20 2.07
C LEU A 100 22.88 -15.86 1.88
N SER A 101 23.30 -16.00 0.63
CA SER A 101 24.66 -16.39 0.24
C SER A 101 25.34 -15.20 -0.43
N VAL A 102 26.55 -14.88 0.02
CA VAL A 102 27.38 -13.83 -0.58
C VAL A 102 28.65 -14.53 -1.05
N GLU A 103 28.99 -14.33 -2.33
CA GLU A 103 30.22 -14.86 -2.90
C GLU A 103 31.43 -14.48 -2.05
N PRO A 104 32.30 -15.44 -1.68
CA PRO A 104 33.51 -15.13 -0.93
C PRO A 104 34.42 -14.19 -1.71
N ASP A 105 35.06 -13.25 -1.01
CA ASP A 105 35.94 -12.23 -1.58
C ASP A 105 37.06 -12.87 -2.42
N ALA A 106 37.60 -14.00 -1.96
CA ALA A 106 38.61 -14.78 -2.70
C ALA A 106 38.11 -15.29 -4.06
N SER A 107 36.83 -15.65 -4.18
CA SER A 107 36.23 -16.07 -5.45
C SER A 107 36.04 -14.89 -6.39
N VAL A 108 35.63 -13.73 -5.87
CA VAL A 108 35.52 -12.49 -6.65
C VAL A 108 36.89 -12.08 -7.22
N VAL A 109 37.93 -12.08 -6.38
CA VAL A 109 39.32 -11.77 -6.80
C VAL A 109 39.83 -12.76 -7.83
N ARG A 110 39.55 -14.06 -7.66
CA ARG A 110 39.94 -15.08 -8.64
C ARG A 110 39.33 -14.83 -10.01
N ARG A 111 38.06 -14.40 -10.08
CA ARG A 111 37.43 -14.01 -11.35
C ARG A 111 38.05 -12.73 -11.92
N ALA A 112 38.37 -11.75 -11.08
CA ALA A 112 39.06 -10.53 -11.52
C ALA A 112 40.42 -10.85 -12.16
N LEU A 113 41.21 -11.75 -11.54
CA LEU A 113 42.45 -12.26 -12.10
C LEU A 113 42.22 -13.06 -13.38
N ALA A 114 41.23 -13.95 -13.42
CA ALA A 114 40.91 -14.73 -14.62
C ALA A 114 40.56 -13.82 -15.81
N VAL A 115 39.77 -12.78 -15.58
CA VAL A 115 39.43 -11.76 -16.60
C VAL A 115 40.67 -10.96 -17.01
N SER A 116 41.51 -10.56 -16.06
CA SER A 116 42.78 -9.86 -16.33
C SER A 116 43.73 -10.68 -17.21
N ARG A 117 43.66 -12.01 -17.09
CA ARG A 117 44.49 -12.98 -17.79
C ARG A 117 43.85 -13.56 -19.06
N ASN A 118 42.66 -13.11 -19.46
CA ASN A 118 41.92 -13.62 -20.62
C ASN A 118 42.49 -13.12 -21.97
N SER A 119 43.76 -13.37 -22.21
CA SER A 119 44.53 -13.03 -23.42
C SER A 119 45.81 -13.88 -23.43
N TRP A 120 46.55 -13.94 -24.53
CA TRP A 120 47.90 -14.51 -24.53
C TRP A 120 48.93 -13.57 -23.88
N PHE A 121 50.07 -14.10 -23.44
CA PHE A 121 51.01 -13.38 -22.56
C PHE A 121 51.66 -12.13 -23.20
N VAL A 122 51.92 -12.14 -24.50
CA VAL A 122 52.50 -10.98 -25.21
C VAL A 122 51.53 -9.80 -25.23
N ALA A 123 50.24 -10.03 -25.53
CA ALA A 123 49.24 -8.96 -25.50
C ALA A 123 49.05 -8.36 -24.11
N ARG A 124 49.18 -9.18 -23.05
CA ARG A 124 49.09 -8.66 -21.66
C ARG A 124 50.27 -7.78 -21.31
N ALA A 125 51.49 -8.22 -21.61
CA ALA A 125 52.69 -7.43 -21.40
C ALA A 125 52.64 -6.10 -22.17
N TRP A 126 52.16 -6.13 -23.43
CA TRP A 126 51.96 -4.91 -24.21
C TRP A 126 50.91 -3.98 -23.59
N ARG A 127 49.72 -4.51 -23.25
CA ARG A 127 48.63 -3.75 -22.62
C ARG A 127 49.10 -3.01 -21.38
N ASP A 128 49.82 -3.69 -20.51
CA ASP A 128 50.29 -3.11 -19.25
C ASP A 128 51.36 -2.03 -19.51
N LEU A 129 52.19 -2.19 -20.55
CA LEU A 129 53.24 -1.25 -20.94
C LEU A 129 52.69 0.04 -21.58
N VAL A 130 51.66 -0.07 -22.41
CA VAL A 130 50.97 1.11 -23.00
C VAL A 130 49.86 1.68 -22.12
N GLY A 131 49.66 1.14 -20.91
CA GLY A 131 48.65 1.62 -19.95
C GLY A 131 47.21 1.46 -20.43
N GLN A 132 46.90 0.39 -21.18
CA GLN A 132 45.55 0.16 -21.69
C GLN A 132 44.62 -0.47 -20.62
N ASP A 133 43.49 0.19 -20.35
CA ASP A 133 42.49 -0.27 -19.38
C ASP A 133 41.59 -1.39 -19.92
N LEU A 134 41.43 -2.43 -19.10
CA LEU A 134 40.46 -3.48 -19.33
C LEU A 134 39.10 -3.03 -18.80
N LYS A 135 38.23 -2.46 -19.66
CA LYS A 135 36.88 -1.98 -19.29
C LYS A 135 35.93 -3.12 -18.84
N SER A 136 36.19 -3.71 -17.68
CA SER A 136 35.45 -4.85 -17.14
C SER A 136 34.94 -4.57 -15.74
N SER A 137 33.62 -4.69 -15.57
CA SER A 137 32.96 -4.53 -14.27
C SER A 137 32.29 -5.83 -13.85
N LEU A 138 32.81 -6.44 -12.79
CA LEU A 138 32.26 -7.63 -12.15
C LEU A 138 31.23 -7.22 -11.09
N GLN A 139 30.24 -8.07 -10.86
CA GLN A 139 29.32 -7.93 -9.72
C GLN A 139 29.53 -9.11 -8.75
N PRO A 140 29.60 -8.88 -7.43
CA PRO A 140 29.57 -9.97 -6.46
C PRO A 140 28.26 -10.77 -6.61
N ARG A 141 28.34 -12.10 -6.66
CA ARG A 141 27.12 -12.92 -6.70
C ARG A 141 26.49 -12.95 -5.31
N VAL A 142 25.23 -12.51 -5.23
CA VAL A 142 24.42 -12.57 -4.01
C VAL A 142 23.19 -13.42 -4.27
N GLY A 143 23.08 -14.55 -3.59
CA GLY A 143 21.91 -15.41 -3.60
C GLY A 143 21.03 -15.16 -2.38
N TYR A 144 19.72 -15.21 -2.56
CA TYR A 144 18.75 -15.14 -1.47
C TYR A 144 17.47 -15.88 -1.86
N SER A 145 16.68 -16.27 -0.86
CA SER A 145 15.39 -16.92 -1.09
C SER A 145 14.31 -15.89 -1.41
N GLY A 146 13.76 -15.94 -2.63
CA GLY A 146 12.60 -15.14 -3.01
C GLY A 146 11.38 -15.41 -2.11
N SER A 147 11.14 -16.66 -1.74
CA SER A 147 10.05 -17.01 -0.82
C SER A 147 10.26 -16.45 0.60
N ALA A 148 11.51 -16.36 1.08
CA ALA A 148 11.81 -15.68 2.35
C ALA A 148 11.53 -14.18 2.28
N VAL A 149 11.90 -13.51 1.18
CA VAL A 149 11.54 -12.09 0.95
C VAL A 149 10.02 -11.93 0.87
N ALA A 150 9.32 -12.83 0.19
CA ALA A 150 7.85 -12.82 0.08
C ALA A 150 7.21 -12.92 1.46
N HIS A 151 7.72 -13.83 2.29
CA HIS A 151 7.26 -14.02 3.65
C HIS A 151 7.48 -12.75 4.49
N ALA A 152 8.66 -12.12 4.41
CA ALA A 152 8.95 -10.86 5.10
C ALA A 152 7.99 -9.73 4.70
N VAL A 153 7.76 -9.54 3.40
CA VAL A 153 6.81 -8.54 2.88
C VAL A 153 5.40 -8.83 3.35
N ARG A 154 4.96 -10.10 3.32
CA ARG A 154 3.63 -10.50 3.81
C ARG A 154 3.47 -10.25 5.31
N THR A 155 4.51 -10.52 6.09
CA THR A 155 4.53 -10.25 7.53
C THR A 155 4.45 -8.75 7.82
N LEU A 156 5.19 -7.91 7.09
CA LEU A 156 5.04 -6.46 7.20
C LEU A 156 3.66 -5.98 6.77
N LYS A 157 3.09 -6.54 5.70
CA LYS A 157 1.73 -6.22 5.26
C LYS A 157 0.74 -6.44 6.40
N ARG A 158 0.81 -7.58 7.11
CA ARG A 158 -0.09 -7.86 8.25
C ARG A 158 0.14 -6.93 9.44
N ARG A 159 1.39 -6.55 9.73
CA ARG A 159 1.71 -5.68 10.88
C ARG A 159 1.40 -4.20 10.63
N VAL A 160 1.57 -3.74 9.39
CA VAL A 160 1.46 -2.32 9.03
C VAL A 160 0.11 -1.99 8.42
N ASN A 161 -0.51 -2.88 7.63
CA ASN A 161 -1.77 -2.54 7.00
C ASN A 161 -2.91 -2.55 8.02
N ARG A 162 -3.69 -1.48 8.01
CA ARG A 162 -4.91 -1.34 8.78
C ARG A 162 -5.99 -0.88 7.83
N ALA A 163 -7.14 -1.56 7.81
CA ALA A 163 -8.26 -1.14 6.99
C ALA A 163 -8.76 0.25 7.45
N PRO A 164 -9.11 1.14 6.52
CA PRO A 164 -9.78 2.37 6.91
C PRO A 164 -11.15 2.06 7.53
N ARG A 165 -11.57 2.89 8.48
CA ARG A 165 -12.89 2.78 9.11
C ARG A 165 -13.77 3.93 8.61
N ASN A 166 -14.91 3.57 8.02
CA ASN A 166 -15.90 4.55 7.59
C ASN A 166 -16.49 5.32 8.78
N ALA A 167 -16.98 6.52 8.52
CA ALA A 167 -17.89 7.18 9.45
C ALA A 167 -19.20 6.39 9.51
N GLY A 168 -19.84 6.39 10.68
CA GLY A 168 -21.09 5.68 10.90
C GLY A 168 -21.97 6.39 11.91
N VAL A 169 -23.23 6.00 11.96
CA VAL A 169 -24.20 6.45 12.96
C VAL A 169 -24.90 5.23 13.54
N VAL A 170 -25.05 5.19 14.86
CA VAL A 170 -25.80 4.16 15.57
C VAL A 170 -26.89 4.86 16.39
N PRO A 171 -28.18 4.58 16.11
CA PRO A 171 -29.27 5.11 16.91
C PRO A 171 -29.46 4.32 18.22
N SER A 172 -30.05 4.99 19.20
CA SER A 172 -30.50 4.43 20.48
C SER A 172 -31.68 5.28 20.97
N ALA A 173 -32.46 4.80 21.94
CA ALA A 173 -33.57 5.57 22.52
C ALA A 173 -33.11 6.96 22.99
N LYS A 174 -31.90 7.06 23.55
CA LYS A 174 -31.32 8.31 24.06
C LYS A 174 -30.85 9.27 22.96
N GLY A 175 -30.68 8.82 21.72
CA GLY A 175 -30.22 9.64 20.60
C GLY A 175 -29.29 8.94 19.61
N LEU A 176 -28.64 9.73 18.75
CA LEU A 176 -27.70 9.26 17.73
C LEU A 176 -26.24 9.38 18.17
N THR A 177 -25.48 8.28 18.07
CA THR A 177 -24.03 8.29 18.23
C THR A 177 -23.34 8.28 16.87
N VAL A 178 -22.57 9.32 16.56
CA VAL A 178 -21.83 9.46 15.29
C VAL A 178 -20.35 9.14 15.50
N PHE A 179 -19.84 8.17 14.75
CA PHE A 179 -18.43 7.81 14.75
C PHE A 179 -17.72 8.46 13.58
N LYS A 180 -16.62 9.17 13.87
CA LYS A 180 -15.76 9.74 12.82
C LYS A 180 -15.04 8.64 12.05
N SER A 181 -14.87 8.87 10.75
CA SER A 181 -14.04 8.05 9.89
C SER A 181 -12.58 8.09 10.34
N ARG A 182 -11.87 6.96 10.25
CA ARG A 182 -10.44 6.87 10.56
C ARG A 182 -9.68 6.36 9.33
N PRO A 183 -8.61 7.04 8.90
CA PRO A 183 -7.79 6.55 7.81
C PRO A 183 -7.12 5.24 8.20
N GLY A 184 -6.98 4.36 7.21
CA GLY A 184 -6.19 3.15 7.33
C GLY A 184 -4.74 3.39 6.92
N THR A 185 -3.95 2.33 6.92
CA THR A 185 -2.57 2.32 6.47
C THR A 185 -2.37 1.20 5.48
N ARG A 186 -1.57 1.44 4.43
CA ARG A 186 -1.21 0.40 3.46
C ARG A 186 0.25 0.54 3.04
N ILE A 187 0.92 -0.59 2.85
CA ILE A 187 2.23 -0.66 2.21
C ILE A 187 2.09 -1.14 0.76
N SER A 188 2.98 -0.67 -0.12
CA SER A 188 3.08 -1.20 -1.48
C SER A 188 3.97 -2.45 -1.49
N VAL A 189 3.36 -3.62 -1.68
CA VAL A 189 4.04 -4.92 -1.71
C VAL A 189 5.13 -4.96 -2.78
N GLY A 190 4.81 -4.57 -4.01
CA GLY A 190 5.76 -4.59 -5.12
C GLY A 190 6.91 -3.60 -4.94
N ARG A 191 6.64 -2.40 -4.41
CA ARG A 191 7.69 -1.43 -4.09
C ARG A 191 8.62 -1.95 -2.99
N LEU A 192 8.06 -2.46 -1.89
CA LEU A 192 8.83 -2.98 -0.77
C LEU A 192 9.69 -4.18 -1.19
N TRP A 193 9.14 -5.09 -2.00
CA TRP A 193 9.90 -6.20 -2.58
C TRP A 193 11.15 -5.69 -3.32
N ARG A 194 10.96 -4.77 -4.28
CA ARG A 194 12.06 -4.19 -5.08
C ARG A 194 13.09 -3.47 -4.21
N GLU A 195 12.65 -2.74 -3.19
CA GLU A 195 13.56 -2.06 -2.27
C GLU A 195 14.37 -3.05 -1.43
N ILE A 196 13.77 -4.14 -0.95
CA ILE A 196 14.48 -5.21 -0.22
C ILE A 196 15.51 -5.88 -1.14
N THR A 197 15.10 -6.38 -2.31
CA THR A 197 16.00 -7.11 -3.20
C THR A 197 17.16 -6.24 -3.69
N ARG A 198 16.88 -4.98 -4.04
CA ARG A 198 17.93 -3.99 -4.38
C ARG A 198 18.91 -3.80 -3.23
N THR A 199 18.43 -3.69 -1.99
CA THR A 199 19.28 -3.52 -0.79
C THR A 199 20.10 -4.76 -0.49
N LEU A 200 19.58 -5.96 -0.78
CA LEU A 200 20.31 -7.22 -0.60
C LEU A 200 21.44 -7.37 -1.62
N SER A 201 21.26 -6.90 -2.85
CA SER A 201 22.22 -7.07 -3.94
C SER A 201 23.19 -5.91 -4.14
N THR A 202 23.02 -4.77 -3.48
CA THR A 202 23.87 -3.59 -3.65
C THR A 202 24.97 -3.54 -2.58
N PRO A 203 26.26 -3.70 -2.93
CA PRO A 203 27.37 -3.51 -1.98
C PRO A 203 27.35 -2.11 -1.35
N GLY A 204 27.63 -2.04 -0.05
CA GLY A 204 27.62 -0.78 0.70
C GLY A 204 26.25 -0.14 0.95
N ALA A 205 25.15 -0.75 0.50
CA ALA A 205 23.81 -0.22 0.80
C ALA A 205 23.52 -0.26 2.31
N SER A 206 22.86 0.79 2.82
CA SER A 206 22.40 0.82 4.21
C SER A 206 21.53 -0.38 4.51
N ARG A 207 21.85 -1.09 5.61
CA ARG A 207 21.09 -2.25 6.08
C ARG A 207 19.89 -1.85 6.94
N VAL A 208 19.45 -0.60 6.84
CA VAL A 208 18.25 -0.08 7.48
C VAL A 208 17.34 0.51 6.40
N LEU A 209 16.23 -0.18 6.12
CA LEU A 209 15.22 0.28 5.17
C LEU A 209 14.01 0.83 5.93
N ARG A 210 13.62 2.07 5.64
CA ARG A 210 12.34 2.63 6.12
C ARG A 210 11.22 2.13 5.21
N VAL A 211 10.20 1.53 5.79
CA VAL A 211 9.05 1.00 5.05
C VAL A 211 8.01 2.11 4.89
N PRO A 212 7.79 2.66 3.68
CA PRO A 212 6.79 3.68 3.48
C PRO A 212 5.39 3.07 3.57
N ALA A 213 4.58 3.59 4.49
CA ALA A 213 3.15 3.35 4.53
C ALA A 213 2.42 4.58 3.98
N VAL A 214 1.44 4.37 3.10
CA VAL A 214 0.55 5.43 2.62
C VAL A 214 -0.79 5.31 3.33
N LEU A 215 -1.48 6.45 3.48
CA LEU A 215 -2.82 6.48 4.05
C LEU A 215 -3.80 5.76 3.12
N ALA A 216 -4.65 4.92 3.70
CA ALA A 216 -5.82 4.38 3.03
C ALA A 216 -7.03 5.24 3.41
N VAL A 217 -7.67 5.84 2.42
CA VAL A 217 -8.79 6.76 2.63
C VAL A 217 -10.08 5.96 2.88
N PRO A 218 -10.89 6.30 3.89
CA PRO A 218 -12.19 5.68 4.11
C PRO A 218 -13.17 6.03 2.99
N HIS A 219 -14.08 5.12 2.67
CA HIS A 219 -15.09 5.34 1.62
C HIS A 219 -16.14 6.37 2.02
N LEU A 220 -16.48 6.42 3.31
CA LEU A 220 -17.47 7.36 3.84
C LEU A 220 -16.84 8.25 4.90
N SER A 221 -16.71 9.54 4.57
CA SER A 221 -16.29 10.58 5.50
C SER A 221 -17.46 11.05 6.38
N ALA A 222 -17.14 11.73 7.49
CA ALA A 222 -18.16 12.35 8.34
C ALA A 222 -19.00 13.39 7.57
N ARG A 223 -18.41 14.11 6.61
CA ARG A 223 -19.15 15.06 5.76
C ARG A 223 -20.16 14.34 4.87
N GLN A 224 -19.74 13.29 4.16
CA GLN A 224 -20.63 12.51 3.31
C GLN A 224 -21.74 11.83 4.13
N LEU A 225 -21.43 11.32 5.33
CA LEU A 225 -22.42 10.74 6.22
C LEU A 225 -23.53 11.74 6.59
N ARG A 226 -23.18 13.01 6.86
CA ARG A 226 -24.17 14.08 7.14
C ARG A 226 -25.04 14.44 5.93
N HIS A 227 -24.52 14.30 4.72
CA HIS A 227 -25.32 14.48 3.51
C HIS A 227 -26.23 13.29 3.23
N ARG A 228 -25.80 12.07 3.56
CA ARG A 228 -26.62 10.85 3.46
C ARG A 228 -27.84 10.87 4.40
N TYR A 229 -27.71 11.52 5.56
CA TYR A 229 -28.78 11.65 6.55
C TYR A 229 -29.13 13.13 6.78
N PRO A 230 -29.87 13.76 5.84
CA PRO A 230 -30.28 15.17 5.97
C PRO A 230 -31.23 15.37 7.16
N SER A 231 -32.13 14.40 7.38
CA SER A 231 -32.99 14.29 8.57
C SER A 231 -32.90 12.88 9.15
N TYR A 232 -33.10 12.74 10.47
CA TYR A 232 -33.23 11.45 11.15
C TYR A 232 -34.12 11.65 12.40
N ILE A 233 -35.05 10.74 12.65
CA ILE A 233 -35.93 10.77 13.83
C ILE A 233 -35.55 9.67 14.80
N VAL A 234 -35.47 10.00 16.09
CA VAL A 234 -35.29 9.02 17.18
C VAL A 234 -36.46 9.16 18.15
N ILE A 235 -37.16 8.06 18.41
CA ILE A 235 -38.29 7.96 19.31
C ILE A 235 -37.86 7.15 20.54
N ASP A 236 -38.08 7.74 21.70
CA ASP A 236 -37.78 7.19 23.02
C ASP A 236 -39.11 6.94 23.72
N ARG A 237 -39.57 5.69 23.70
CA ARG A 237 -40.90 5.33 24.23
C ARG A 237 -40.97 5.50 25.74
N THR A 238 -39.87 5.22 26.45
CA THR A 238 -39.81 5.35 27.91
C THR A 238 -39.78 6.79 28.36
N ALA A 239 -39.06 7.67 27.64
CA ALA A 239 -38.99 9.09 27.99
C ALA A 239 -40.07 9.95 27.32
N PHE A 240 -40.93 9.37 26.50
CA PHE A 240 -41.98 10.05 25.73
C PHE A 240 -41.43 11.23 24.91
N LYS A 241 -40.33 10.98 24.18
CA LYS A 241 -39.62 12.01 23.41
C LYS A 241 -39.37 11.58 21.97
N LEU A 242 -39.68 12.47 21.04
CA LEU A 242 -39.23 12.41 19.65
C LEU A 242 -38.12 13.43 19.44
N ARG A 243 -36.96 12.97 18.99
CA ARG A 243 -35.78 13.80 18.72
C ARG A 243 -35.57 13.92 17.21
N LEU A 244 -35.59 15.15 16.71
CA LEU A 244 -35.28 15.45 15.32
C LEU A 244 -33.81 15.81 15.18
N TYR A 245 -33.11 15.09 14.31
CA TYR A 245 -31.74 15.38 13.92
C TYR A 245 -31.71 15.93 12.50
N LYS A 246 -30.97 17.02 12.29
CA LYS A 246 -30.61 17.54 10.96
C LYS A 246 -29.12 17.39 10.73
N HIS A 247 -28.73 16.76 9.63
CA HIS A 247 -27.33 16.46 9.34
C HIS A 247 -26.60 15.83 10.54
N LEU A 248 -27.29 14.89 11.21
CA LEU A 248 -26.85 14.18 12.41
C LEU A 248 -26.58 15.06 13.65
N ARG A 249 -27.11 16.29 13.70
CA ARG A 249 -27.11 17.16 14.88
C ARG A 249 -28.53 17.28 15.41
N LEU A 250 -28.71 17.14 16.72
CA LEU A 250 -30.00 17.34 17.36
C LEU A 250 -30.44 18.79 17.15
N VAL A 251 -31.63 18.99 16.58
CA VAL A 251 -32.19 20.34 16.36
C VAL A 251 -33.45 20.59 17.16
N HIS A 252 -34.21 19.54 17.51
CA HIS A 252 -35.43 19.70 18.29
C HIS A 252 -35.79 18.42 19.04
N VAL A 253 -36.53 18.57 20.14
CA VAL A 253 -37.08 17.48 20.95
C VAL A 253 -38.54 17.80 21.21
N TYR A 254 -39.44 16.94 20.78
CA TYR A 254 -40.88 17.07 20.96
C TYR A 254 -41.36 16.07 22.03
N PRO A 255 -42.25 16.48 22.94
CA PRO A 255 -42.96 15.55 23.79
C PRO A 255 -43.98 14.77 22.95
N ILE A 256 -44.18 13.49 23.25
CA ILE A 256 -45.06 12.61 22.48
C ILE A 256 -45.92 11.72 23.37
N ALA A 257 -46.97 11.11 22.82
CA ALA A 257 -47.60 9.92 23.38
C ALA A 257 -47.28 8.70 22.51
N VAL A 258 -47.26 7.51 23.09
CA VAL A 258 -47.00 6.25 22.37
C VAL A 258 -48.07 5.21 22.68
N GLY A 259 -47.98 4.06 22.02
CA GLY A 259 -48.90 2.94 22.19
C GLY A 259 -48.95 2.41 23.62
N GLN A 260 -50.15 2.11 24.10
CA GLN A 260 -50.37 1.47 25.41
C GLN A 260 -49.93 0.01 25.42
N ALA A 261 -49.88 -0.61 26.61
CA ALA A 261 -49.57 -2.03 26.74
C ALA A 261 -50.57 -2.89 25.96
N GLY A 262 -50.07 -3.87 25.19
CA GLY A 262 -50.84 -4.71 24.27
C GLY A 262 -51.09 -4.08 22.89
N LEU A 263 -50.81 -2.78 22.72
CA LEU A 263 -50.88 -2.04 21.44
C LEU A 263 -49.69 -1.10 21.32
N GLU A 264 -48.51 -1.59 21.70
CA GLU A 264 -47.32 -0.78 21.81
C GLU A 264 -46.89 -0.21 20.47
N THR A 265 -46.29 0.98 20.49
CA THR A 265 -45.48 1.42 19.35
C THR A 265 -44.27 0.47 19.22
N PRO A 266 -44.16 -0.35 18.16
CA PRO A 266 -43.14 -1.38 18.06
C PRO A 266 -41.74 -0.77 17.91
N ALA A 267 -40.77 -1.38 18.59
CA ALA A 267 -39.37 -0.99 18.47
C ALA A 267 -38.82 -1.42 17.11
N GLY A 268 -37.94 -0.60 16.54
CA GLY A 268 -37.34 -0.95 15.26
C GLY A 268 -36.70 0.21 14.53
N ILE A 269 -36.22 -0.10 13.32
CA ILE A 269 -35.73 0.88 12.35
C ILE A 269 -36.74 0.91 11.21
N TYR A 270 -37.31 2.08 11.01
CA TYR A 270 -38.31 2.38 10.00
C TYR A 270 -37.88 3.61 9.19
N HIS A 271 -38.79 4.09 8.35
CA HIS A 271 -38.68 5.36 7.66
C HIS A 271 -40.06 5.96 7.47
N ILE A 272 -40.13 7.27 7.23
CA ILE A 272 -41.38 7.94 6.85
C ILE A 272 -41.80 7.40 5.48
N GLN A 273 -42.92 6.68 5.43
CA GLN A 273 -43.41 6.00 4.22
C GLN A 273 -44.16 6.96 3.31
N ASP A 274 -45.03 7.76 3.90
CA ASP A 274 -45.92 8.71 3.24
C ASP A 274 -46.20 9.90 4.16
N LYS A 275 -46.82 10.94 3.60
CA LYS A 275 -47.13 12.19 4.27
C LYS A 275 -48.44 12.76 3.75
N ALA A 276 -49.32 13.22 4.64
CA ALA A 276 -50.56 13.90 4.27
C ALA A 276 -50.86 15.09 5.19
N ILE A 277 -51.52 16.11 4.62
CA ILE A 277 -52.06 17.28 5.32
C ILE A 277 -53.56 17.05 5.44
N ASP A 278 -54.10 17.22 6.65
CA ASP A 278 -55.51 17.07 6.99
C ASP A 278 -56.12 15.78 6.34
N PRO A 279 -55.56 14.60 6.63
CA PRO A 279 -55.99 13.35 5.99
C PRO A 279 -57.31 12.83 6.58
N SER A 280 -58.03 12.01 5.83
CA SER A 280 -59.07 11.18 6.42
C SER A 280 -58.44 10.08 7.28
N TRP A 281 -59.06 9.74 8.40
CA TRP A 281 -58.68 8.58 9.20
C TRP A 281 -59.46 7.33 8.76
N HIS A 282 -58.71 6.35 8.26
CA HIS A 282 -59.24 5.03 7.93
C HIS A 282 -59.17 4.14 9.17
N VAL A 283 -60.32 3.85 9.76
CA VAL A 283 -60.39 3.10 11.03
C VAL A 283 -60.00 1.65 10.79
N PRO A 284 -59.00 1.11 11.52
CA PRO A 284 -58.56 -0.27 11.30
C PRO A 284 -59.66 -1.26 11.67
N GLN A 285 -59.65 -2.42 11.00
CA GLN A 285 -60.47 -3.57 11.35
C GLN A 285 -59.92 -4.24 12.62
N SER A 286 -60.17 -3.64 13.78
CA SER A 286 -59.66 -4.10 15.07
C SER A 286 -60.73 -4.04 16.16
N ALA A 287 -60.63 -4.94 17.14
CA ALA A 287 -61.61 -5.07 18.22
C ALA A 287 -61.77 -3.77 19.04
N TRP A 288 -60.69 -3.00 19.23
CA TRP A 288 -60.73 -1.75 19.98
C TRP A 288 -61.55 -0.65 19.27
N ALA A 289 -61.67 -0.73 17.93
CA ALA A 289 -62.41 0.26 17.15
C ALA A 289 -63.93 0.10 17.29
N GLY A 290 -64.42 -1.04 17.78
CA GLY A 290 -65.84 -1.29 18.02
C GLY A 290 -66.69 -1.05 16.78
N SER A 291 -67.75 -0.25 16.91
CA SER A 291 -68.65 0.09 15.81
C SER A 291 -68.01 0.93 14.69
N LEU A 292 -66.89 1.59 14.97
CA LEU A 292 -66.17 2.41 13.97
C LEU A 292 -65.28 1.58 13.04
N ALA A 293 -65.05 0.29 13.33
CA ALA A 293 -64.16 -0.56 12.54
C ALA A 293 -64.52 -0.53 11.04
N GLY A 294 -63.56 -0.14 10.19
CA GLY A 294 -63.73 -0.04 8.73
C GLY A 294 -64.37 1.23 8.21
N GLN A 295 -64.80 2.14 9.09
CA GLN A 295 -65.30 3.44 8.68
C GLN A 295 -64.15 4.35 8.24
N VAL A 296 -64.52 5.42 7.52
CA VAL A 296 -63.60 6.50 7.15
C VAL A 296 -64.12 7.77 7.81
N ILE A 297 -63.32 8.34 8.70
CA ILE A 297 -63.62 9.62 9.32
C ILE A 297 -62.98 10.72 8.45
N PRO A 298 -63.77 11.64 7.88
CA PRO A 298 -63.23 12.72 7.06
C PRO A 298 -62.41 13.71 7.91
N PRO A 299 -61.55 14.52 7.29
CA PRO A 299 -60.77 15.54 7.99
C PRO A 299 -61.70 16.50 8.75
N GLY A 300 -61.38 16.80 10.00
CA GLY A 300 -62.17 17.71 10.82
C GLY A 300 -61.96 17.51 12.32
N PRO A 301 -62.79 18.16 13.16
CA PRO A 301 -62.70 18.05 14.61
C PRO A 301 -62.82 16.61 15.14
N ASP A 302 -63.56 15.73 14.44
CA ASP A 302 -63.76 14.34 14.86
C ASP A 302 -62.64 13.39 14.41
N ASP A 303 -61.77 13.81 13.49
CA ASP A 303 -60.63 13.01 13.04
C ASP A 303 -59.52 13.01 14.12
N PRO A 304 -59.07 11.85 14.64
CA PRO A 304 -58.01 11.78 15.64
C PRO A 304 -56.60 12.10 15.10
N ILE A 305 -56.38 12.13 13.78
CA ILE A 305 -55.09 12.49 13.17
C ILE A 305 -54.89 14.02 13.16
N LYS A 306 -56.00 14.76 13.05
CA LYS A 306 -56.08 16.22 13.05
C LYS A 306 -55.44 16.86 11.82
N SER A 307 -54.16 17.22 11.93
CA SER A 307 -53.53 18.17 11.00
C SER A 307 -52.52 17.52 10.06
N ARG A 308 -51.71 16.59 10.55
CA ARG A 308 -50.60 16.02 9.79
C ARG A 308 -50.49 14.54 10.06
N TRP A 309 -50.18 13.81 9.00
CA TRP A 309 -49.85 12.39 9.05
C TRP A 309 -48.48 12.13 8.46
N MET A 310 -47.73 11.27 9.12
CA MET A 310 -46.47 10.70 8.65
C MET A 310 -46.45 9.21 8.95
N GLY A 311 -46.74 8.38 7.94
CA GLY A 311 -46.78 6.92 8.08
C GLY A 311 -45.40 6.32 8.37
N ILE A 312 -45.33 5.29 9.22
CA ILE A 312 -44.07 4.63 9.61
C ILE A 312 -44.11 3.13 9.34
N PHE A 313 -45.16 2.43 9.76
CA PHE A 313 -45.33 0.98 9.56
C PHE A 313 -46.79 0.57 9.78
N ASP A 314 -47.30 -0.42 9.04
CA ASP A 314 -48.57 -1.14 9.29
C ASP A 314 -49.76 -0.28 9.75
N GLY A 315 -50.02 0.84 9.06
CA GLY A 315 -51.10 1.76 9.40
C GLY A 315 -50.88 2.63 10.64
N ALA A 316 -49.72 2.51 11.29
CA ALA A 316 -49.26 3.39 12.37
C ALA A 316 -48.31 4.48 11.86
N GLY A 317 -48.40 5.64 12.47
CA GLY A 317 -47.66 6.82 12.06
C GLY A 317 -47.48 7.83 13.18
N ILE A 318 -46.80 8.93 12.85
CA ILE A 318 -46.74 10.13 13.69
C ILE A 318 -47.86 11.07 13.24
N HIS A 319 -48.67 11.55 14.19
CA HIS A 319 -49.76 12.47 13.90
C HIS A 319 -50.06 13.45 15.03
N GLY A 320 -50.89 14.45 14.73
CA GLY A 320 -51.37 15.45 15.69
C GLY A 320 -52.46 14.88 16.61
N THR A 321 -52.64 15.48 17.77
CA THR A 321 -53.76 15.17 18.67
C THR A 321 -54.20 16.43 19.41
N ASP A 322 -55.50 16.56 19.65
CA ASP A 322 -56.11 17.53 20.57
C ASP A 322 -56.30 16.96 21.98
N GLU A 323 -56.11 15.65 22.17
CA GLU A 323 -56.02 15.00 23.47
C GLU A 323 -54.66 15.33 24.12
N THR A 324 -54.43 16.60 24.45
CA THR A 324 -53.14 17.08 24.98
C THR A 324 -52.73 16.37 26.27
N TRP A 325 -53.69 15.88 27.05
CA TRP A 325 -53.48 15.08 28.25
C TRP A 325 -52.77 13.75 27.96
N SER A 326 -52.82 13.23 26.72
CA SER A 326 -52.14 11.98 26.33
C SER A 326 -50.62 12.13 26.23
N ILE A 327 -50.12 13.35 26.02
CA ILE A 327 -48.70 13.63 25.82
C ILE A 327 -47.93 13.32 27.11
N GLY A 328 -46.88 12.51 27.00
CA GLY A 328 -46.15 11.99 28.15
C GLY A 328 -46.67 10.65 28.69
N HIS A 329 -47.64 10.03 28.02
CA HIS A 329 -48.25 8.77 28.42
C HIS A 329 -48.29 7.72 27.29
N ALA A 330 -48.43 6.46 27.70
CA ALA A 330 -48.60 5.32 26.80
C ALA A 330 -50.09 4.97 26.70
N VAL A 331 -50.81 5.62 25.78
CA VAL A 331 -52.29 5.57 25.69
C VAL A 331 -52.82 5.40 24.26
N SER A 332 -51.95 5.45 23.24
CA SER A 332 -52.39 5.28 21.86
C SER A 332 -52.56 3.80 21.49
N HIS A 333 -53.07 3.53 20.28
CA HIS A 333 -53.21 2.19 19.72
C HIS A 333 -52.05 1.83 18.77
N GLY A 334 -50.85 2.36 19.04
CA GLY A 334 -49.61 2.07 18.29
C GLY A 334 -48.99 3.30 17.61
N CYS A 335 -49.80 4.32 17.30
CA CYS A 335 -49.33 5.59 16.73
C CYS A 335 -48.52 6.44 17.71
N VAL A 336 -47.71 7.35 17.18
CA VAL A 336 -47.00 8.36 17.94
C VAL A 336 -47.77 9.67 17.86
N ARG A 337 -48.40 10.08 18.98
CA ARG A 337 -49.18 11.32 19.02
C ARG A 337 -48.29 12.50 19.40
N MET A 338 -48.54 13.64 18.76
CA MET A 338 -47.84 14.90 18.98
C MET A 338 -48.85 16.03 19.16
N LEU A 339 -48.45 17.11 19.83
CA LEU A 339 -49.23 18.34 19.81
C LEU A 339 -49.38 18.83 18.36
N ILE A 340 -50.55 19.39 18.03
CA ILE A 340 -50.85 19.87 16.67
C ILE A 340 -49.77 20.84 16.13
N PRO A 341 -49.30 21.86 16.89
CA PRO A 341 -48.21 22.72 16.42
C PRO A 341 -46.90 21.97 16.17
N ASP A 342 -46.58 21.01 17.03
CA ASP A 342 -45.34 20.23 16.97
C ASP A 342 -45.30 19.28 15.77
N VAL A 343 -46.43 18.64 15.44
CA VAL A 343 -46.51 17.78 14.27
C VAL A 343 -46.44 18.59 12.97
N ILE A 344 -47.02 19.80 12.94
CA ILE A 344 -46.91 20.72 11.80
C ILE A 344 -45.45 21.11 11.60
N ASP A 345 -44.75 21.50 12.67
CA ASP A 345 -43.33 21.83 12.61
C ASP A 345 -42.46 20.64 12.15
N LEU A 346 -42.69 19.44 12.70
CA LEU A 346 -41.95 18.25 12.31
C LEU A 346 -42.21 17.90 10.84
N TYR A 347 -43.47 17.96 10.40
CA TYR A 347 -43.89 17.63 9.04
C TYR A 347 -43.10 18.44 8.01
N ASP A 348 -42.97 19.75 8.19
CA ASP A 348 -42.25 20.61 7.23
C ASP A 348 -40.73 20.37 7.23
N ARG A 349 -40.21 19.75 8.29
CA ARG A 349 -38.76 19.50 8.46
C ARG A 349 -38.33 18.11 8.02
N VAL A 350 -39.24 17.19 7.68
CA VAL A 350 -38.85 15.83 7.29
C VAL A 350 -39.45 15.44 5.94
N ALA A 351 -38.67 14.70 5.16
CA ALA A 351 -39.10 14.17 3.87
C ALA A 351 -39.53 12.70 4.00
N VAL A 352 -40.35 12.23 3.05
CA VAL A 352 -40.53 10.80 2.82
C VAL A 352 -39.15 10.14 2.66
N GLY A 353 -38.98 8.95 3.25
CA GLY A 353 -37.70 8.24 3.33
C GLY A 353 -36.80 8.67 4.50
N THR A 354 -37.20 9.67 5.31
CA THR A 354 -36.45 10.03 6.53
C THR A 354 -36.41 8.81 7.48
N PRO A 355 -35.22 8.33 7.90
CA PRO A 355 -35.14 7.22 8.83
C PRO A 355 -35.74 7.54 10.20
N VAL A 356 -36.42 6.57 10.78
CA VAL A 356 -37.03 6.64 12.12
C VAL A 356 -36.52 5.46 12.94
N TYR A 357 -35.88 5.73 14.07
CA TYR A 357 -35.56 4.69 15.05
C TYR A 357 -36.52 4.78 16.24
N ILE A 358 -37.08 3.65 16.65
CA ILE A 358 -37.96 3.53 17.81
C ILE A 358 -37.28 2.61 18.83
N GLY A 359 -36.93 3.18 19.99
CA GLY A 359 -36.26 2.51 21.11
C GLY A 359 -37.19 2.16 22.25
#